data_AF-A0A966QKK0-F1
#
_entry.id   AF-A0A966QKK0-F1
#
_cell.length_a   1.000
_cell.length_b   1.000
_cell.length_c   1.000
_cell.angle_alpha   90.00
_cell.angle_beta   90.00
_cell.angle_gamma   90.00
#
_symmetry.space_group_name_H-M   'P 1'
#
loop_
_entity.id
_entity.type
_entity.pdbx_description
1 polymer ?
#
loop_
_entity_poly.entity_id
_entity_poly.type
_entity_poly.pdbx_seq_one_letter_code
_entity_poly.pdbx_strand_id
1 'polypeptide(L)' 'MTVTPVADPTVGNLATPVNSSYFTKAFLNALPAYRPSLSPNRRGLEVGMAHGFFLYGPFA' A
#
# COMPACT_ATOMS: atom_id res chain seq x y z
N MET A 1 21.84 -1.08 6.18
CA MET A 1 20.75 -1.13 5.20
C MET A 1 21.20 -1.98 4.03
N THR A 2 20.89 -3.27 4.06
CA THR A 2 21.36 -4.23 3.05
C THR A 2 20.20 -4.65 2.16
N VAL A 3 20.46 -4.69 0.86
CA VAL A 3 19.52 -5.23 -0.14
C VAL A 3 19.72 -6.73 -0.18
N THR A 4 18.66 -7.50 0.04
CA THR A 4 18.73 -8.97 -0.02
C THR A 4 17.75 -9.50 -1.07
N PRO A 5 18.02 -10.67 -1.66
CA PRO A 5 16.97 -11.36 -2.43
C PRO A 5 15.77 -11.67 -1.52
N VAL A 6 14.58 -11.74 -2.13
CA VAL A 6 13.39 -12.29 -1.48
C VAL A 6 13.57 -13.81 -1.28
N ALA A 7 12.68 -14.45 -0.51
CA ALA A 7 12.79 -15.87 -0.12
C ALA A 7 13.06 -16.83 -1.31
N ASP A 8 12.54 -16.49 -2.49
CA ASP A 8 12.91 -17.12 -3.75
C ASP A 8 13.85 -16.19 -4.54
N PRO A 9 15.14 -16.53 -4.72
CA PRO A 9 16.11 -15.70 -5.42
C PRO A 9 15.92 -15.69 -6.96
N THR A 10 15.06 -16.55 -7.51
CA THR A 10 14.71 -16.55 -8.94
C THR A 10 13.61 -15.54 -9.27
N VAL A 11 12.93 -15.02 -8.24
CA VAL A 11 11.98 -13.93 -8.37
C VAL A 11 12.76 -12.63 -8.50
N GLY A 12 12.46 -11.84 -9.54
CA GLY A 12 13.06 -10.53 -9.82
C GLY A 12 12.67 -9.42 -8.82
N ASN A 13 12.55 -9.74 -7.52
CA ASN A 13 12.24 -8.80 -6.46
C ASN A 13 13.35 -8.80 -5.39
N LEU A 14 13.83 -7.60 -5.06
CA LEU A 14 14.81 -7.39 -4.01
C LEU A 14 14.14 -6.82 -2.76
N ALA A 15 14.41 -7.43 -1.62
CA ALA A 15 14.04 -6.92 -0.31
C ALA A 15 14.95 -5.73 0.03
N THR A 16 14.45 -4.53 -0.24
CA THR A 16 15.08 -3.26 0.13
C THR A 16 14.43 -2.67 1.38
N PRO A 17 15.09 -1.72 2.09
CA PRO A 17 14.45 -0.96 3.17
C PRO A 17 13.17 -0.23 2.75
N VAL A 18 13.02 0.09 1.46
CA VAL A 18 11.80 0.72 0.93
C VAL A 18 10.67 -0.29 0.82
N ASN A 19 10.92 -1.47 0.24
CA ASN A 19 9.87 -2.47 -0.01
C ASN A 19 9.60 -3.38 1.20
N SER A 20 10.65 -3.80 1.90
CA SER A 20 10.60 -4.87 2.91
C SER A 20 10.76 -4.43 4.36
N SER A 21 10.78 -3.12 4.64
CA SER A 21 10.80 -2.63 6.02
C SER A 21 9.49 -2.92 6.76
N TYR A 22 9.58 -2.98 8.09
CA TYR A 22 8.43 -3.14 8.97
C TYR A 22 7.40 -2.03 8.73
N PHE A 23 7.84 -0.77 8.65
CA PHE A 23 6.96 0.37 8.43
C PHE A 23 6.22 0.29 7.10
N THR A 24 6.93 0.06 5.98
CA THR A 24 6.28 -0.04 4.66
C THR A 24 5.24 -1.16 4.64
N LYS A 25 5.59 -2.35 5.15
CA LYS A 25 4.65 -3.48 5.20
C LYS A 25 3.44 -3.19 6.07
N ALA A 26 3.65 -2.60 7.25
CA ALA A 26 2.55 -2.24 8.16
C ALA A 26 1.63 -1.18 7.55
N PHE A 27 2.19 -0.15 6.92
CA PHE A 27 1.44 0.90 6.27
C PHE A 27 0.62 0.38 5.08
N LEU A 28 1.24 -0.38 4.18
CA LEU A 28 0.55 -0.95 3.01
C LEU A 28 -0.58 -1.90 3.43
N ASN A 29 -0.34 -2.77 4.41
CA ASN A 29 -1.37 -3.70 4.90
C ASN A 29 -2.54 -2.98 5.60
N ALA A 30 -2.33 -1.76 6.10
CA ALA A 30 -3.38 -0.96 6.72
C ALA A 30 -4.25 -0.20 5.69
N LEU A 31 -3.79 -0.04 4.44
CA LEU A 31 -4.51 0.69 3.40
C LEU A 31 -5.81 -0.02 2.98
N PRO A 32 -6.88 0.71 2.64
CA PRO A 32 -8.16 0.12 2.24
C PRO A 32 -8.07 -0.85 1.06
N ALA A 33 -7.08 -0.65 0.18
CA ALA A 33 -6.82 -1.52 -0.97
C ALA A 33 -6.33 -2.92 -0.57
N TYR A 34 -5.49 -3.02 0.46
CA TYR A 34 -4.83 -4.26 0.87
C TYR A 34 -5.33 -4.81 2.21
N ARG A 35 -6.15 -4.05 2.94
CA ARG A 35 -6.66 -4.45 4.25
C ARG A 35 -7.47 -5.76 4.13
N PRO A 36 -7.14 -6.80 4.91
CA PRO A 36 -7.91 -8.04 4.91
C PRO A 36 -9.33 -7.77 5.43
N SER A 37 -10.30 -8.58 4.99
CA SER A 37 -11.68 -8.61 5.51
C SER A 37 -12.59 -7.39 5.24
N LEU A 38 -12.21 -6.44 4.38
CA LEU A 38 -13.17 -5.42 3.89
C LEU A 38 -13.98 -5.89 2.68
N SER A 39 -15.29 -5.62 2.71
CA SER A 39 -16.16 -5.75 1.54
C SER A 39 -15.73 -4.77 0.43
N PRO A 40 -15.87 -5.15 -0.87
CA PRO A 40 -15.46 -4.28 -1.98
C PRO A 40 -16.08 -2.88 -1.92
N ASN A 41 -17.35 -2.77 -1.51
CA ASN A 41 -18.05 -1.50 -1.38
C ASN A 41 -17.41 -0.58 -0.33
N ARG A 42 -17.00 -1.14 0.82
CA ARG A 42 -16.36 -0.35 1.88
C ARG A 42 -14.96 0.12 1.48
N ARG A 43 -14.22 -0.69 0.70
CA ARG A 43 -12.93 -0.28 0.12
C ARG A 43 -13.12 0.91 -0.83
N GLY A 44 -14.10 0.82 -1.72
CA GLY A 44 -14.43 1.88 -2.67
C GLY A 44 -14.84 3.19 -1.98
N LEU A 45 -15.59 3.11 -0.88
CA LEU A 45 -15.98 4.27 -0.09
C LEU A 45 -14.77 4.99 0.54
N GLU A 46 -13.89 4.26 1.23
CA GLU A 46 -12.71 4.85 1.86
C GLU A 46 -11.76 5.47 0.83
N VAL A 47 -11.58 4.81 -0.32
CA VAL A 47 -10.77 5.34 -1.43
C VAL A 47 -11.42 6.56 -2.06
N GLY A 48 -12.73 6.52 -2.32
CA GLY A 48 -13.50 7.60 -2.93
C GLY A 48 -13.56 8.85 -2.05
N MET A 49 -13.71 8.69 -0.73
CA MET A 49 -13.65 9.81 0.21
C MET A 49 -12.27 10.46 0.23
N ALA A 50 -11.20 9.65 0.27
CA ALA A 50 -9.83 10.17 0.27
C ALA A 50 -9.50 10.95 -1.02
N HIS A 51 -9.82 10.38 -2.18
CA HIS A 51 -9.55 11.01 -3.47
C HIS A 51 -10.52 12.16 -3.78
N GLY A 52 -11.78 12.07 -3.37
CA GLY A 52 -12.76 13.13 -3.55
C GLY A 52 -12.36 14.41 -2.81
N PHE A 53 -11.85 14.29 -1.59
CA PHE A 53 -11.29 15.44 -0.87
C PHE A 53 -9.98 15.93 -1.49
N PHE A 54 -9.08 15.02 -1.86
CA PHE A 54 -7.80 15.36 -2.47
C PHE A 54 -7.95 16.15 -3.78
N LEU A 55 -8.87 15.71 -4.64
CA LEU A 55 -9.09 16.32 -5.95
C LEU A 55 -9.87 17.63 -5.87
N TYR A 56 -10.65 17.90 -4.81
CA TYR A 56 -11.37 19.16 -4.67
C TYR A 56 -10.42 20.37 -4.57
N GLY A 57 -9.29 20.23 -3.88
CA GLY A 57 -8.33 21.32 -3.65
C GLY A 57 -7.85 22.08 -4.90
N PRO A 58 -7.33 21.41 -5.95
CA PRO A 58 -6.85 22.10 -7.17
C PRO A 58 -7.94 22.73 -8.04
N PHE A 59 -9.22 22.46 -7.78
CA PHE A 59 -10.35 23.05 -8.52
C PHE A 59 -11.10 24.14 -7.71
N ALA A 60 -10.59 24.50 -6.53
CA ALA A 60 -11.14 25.54 -5.66
C ALA A 60 -10.45 26.90 -5.84
#